data_AF-A0A2N5H8U9-F1
#
_entry.id   AF-A0A2N5H8U9-F1
#
_cell.length_a   1.000
_cell.length_b   1.000
_cell.length_c   1.000
_cell.angle_alpha   90.00
_cell.angle_beta   90.00
_cell.angle_gamma   90.00
#
_symmetry.space_group_name_H-M   'P 1'
#
loop_
_entity.id
_entity.type
_entity.pdbx_description
1 polymer ?
#
loop_
_entity_poly.entity_id
_entity_poly.type
_entity_poly.pdbx_seq_one_letter_code
_entity_poly.pdbx_strand_id
1 'polypeptide(L)'
;MISEIISKYHSLSQNYPHHRFKSWEHCHSFFFHHYKTLRNQEVFDHGSLHLAFYLASWGMLRGSSFLLQKDYKVHTYFLKNIVLNPDYHKYFTKSDIAYIDYKDIEGIDKLITDTKSAYENNIHEINGDKVRVSVTNTLASKILLGVFGNVPAYDRYFKDALSLFGIRVYFDENSLMELAEFYNRFVDEFQGFRDNFIQDGVHYTPMKLIDMYFWQIGYMMDHAEMFKDELKEITRFAQQYKSINRQKIVKKSIQKTSNNPLKQVGLTDLIRNYIFHKLSVEKREGKDFLDLRSGDIHKEMGLMNRMPAVCNAMISIGVYRLKILSDTPSGMSSTKVVRYYLKE
;
A
#
# COMPACT_ATOMS: atom_id res chain seq x y z
N MET A 1 -16.73 3.84 -0.64
CA MET A 1 -15.83 4.99 -0.45
C MET A 1 -14.47 4.78 -1.10
N ILE A 2 -13.65 3.80 -0.69
CA ILE A 2 -12.29 3.67 -1.22
C ILE A 2 -12.30 3.30 -2.71
N SER A 3 -13.05 2.26 -3.08
CA SER A 3 -13.16 1.81 -4.47
C SER A 3 -13.66 2.91 -5.42
N GLU A 4 -14.64 3.72 -4.99
CA GLU A 4 -15.18 4.83 -5.79
C GLU A 4 -14.14 5.93 -6.07
N ILE A 5 -13.35 6.29 -5.06
CA ILE A 5 -12.29 7.30 -5.20
C ILE A 5 -11.18 6.80 -6.12
N ILE A 6 -10.73 5.55 -5.96
CA ILE A 6 -9.70 4.98 -6.83
C ILE A 6 -10.24 4.84 -8.27
N SER A 7 -11.52 4.46 -8.44
CA SER A 7 -12.19 4.41 -9.74
C SER A 7 -12.20 5.78 -10.43
N LYS A 8 -12.44 6.86 -9.69
CA LYS A 8 -12.38 8.22 -10.25
C LYS A 8 -10.99 8.54 -10.80
N TYR A 9 -9.92 8.24 -10.05
CA TYR A 9 -8.55 8.38 -10.55
C TYR A 9 -8.31 7.53 -11.81
N HIS A 10 -8.68 6.25 -11.75
CA HIS A 10 -8.35 5.28 -12.77
C HIS A 10 -9.15 5.49 -14.07
N SER A 11 -10.37 6.00 -13.98
CA SER A 11 -11.23 6.31 -15.13
C SER A 11 -10.56 7.21 -16.17
N LEU A 12 -9.65 8.09 -15.73
CA LEU A 12 -8.85 8.93 -16.63
C LEU A 12 -7.89 8.11 -17.50
N SER A 13 -7.25 7.08 -16.95
CA SER A 13 -6.38 6.17 -17.71
C SER A 13 -7.15 5.25 -18.65
N GLN A 14 -8.39 4.89 -18.29
CA GLN A 14 -9.25 4.00 -19.09
C GLN A 14 -9.90 4.73 -20.26
N ASN A 15 -10.51 5.89 -20.00
CA ASN A 15 -11.30 6.61 -20.99
C ASN A 15 -10.44 7.36 -22.01
N TYR A 16 -9.17 7.65 -21.68
CA TYR A 16 -8.27 8.41 -22.53
C TYR A 16 -7.02 7.57 -22.87
N PRO A 17 -6.95 6.99 -24.08
CA PRO A 17 -5.74 6.36 -24.57
C PRO A 17 -4.53 7.29 -24.44
N HIS A 18 -3.40 6.75 -24.00
CA HIS A 18 -2.15 7.50 -23.78
C HIS A 18 -2.19 8.60 -22.70
N HIS A 19 -3.16 8.56 -21.78
CA HIS A 19 -3.18 9.48 -20.65
C HIS A 19 -1.90 9.40 -19.80
N ARG A 20 -1.40 10.55 -19.32
CA ARG A 20 -0.16 10.67 -18.54
C ARG A 20 -0.09 9.79 -17.29
N PHE A 21 -1.21 9.34 -16.76
CA PHE A 21 -1.25 8.43 -15.60
C PHE A 21 -0.64 7.05 -15.90
N LYS A 22 -0.70 6.62 -17.17
CA LYS A 22 -0.04 5.39 -17.64
C LYS A 22 1.48 5.44 -17.57
N SER A 23 2.08 6.63 -17.42
CA SER A 23 3.55 6.75 -17.27
C SER A 23 4.09 6.00 -16.05
N TRP A 24 3.31 5.90 -14.96
CA TRP A 24 3.68 5.04 -13.83
C TRP A 24 3.65 3.56 -14.21
N GLU A 25 2.60 3.12 -14.91
CA GLU A 25 2.42 1.71 -15.33
C GLU A 25 3.60 1.26 -16.20
N HIS A 26 3.99 2.08 -17.18
CA HIS A 26 5.14 1.80 -18.03
C HIS A 26 6.46 1.79 -17.26
N CYS A 27 6.70 2.76 -16.38
CA CYS A 27 7.93 2.85 -15.60
C CYS A 27 8.06 1.67 -14.62
N HIS A 28 7.04 1.44 -13.80
CA HIS A 28 7.05 0.37 -12.80
C HIS A 28 7.12 -1.01 -13.46
N SER A 29 6.33 -1.24 -14.51
CA SER A 29 6.37 -2.50 -15.26
C SER A 29 7.76 -2.74 -15.86
N PHE A 30 8.41 -1.73 -16.44
CA PHE A 30 9.77 -1.89 -16.94
C PHE A 30 10.72 -2.37 -15.84
N PHE A 31 10.79 -1.65 -14.72
CA PHE A 31 11.73 -2.03 -13.65
C PHE A 31 11.38 -3.37 -13.02
N PHE A 32 10.10 -3.67 -12.81
CA PHE A 32 9.64 -4.94 -12.25
C PHE A 32 10.08 -6.13 -13.11
N HIS A 33 10.02 -6.03 -14.44
CA HIS A 33 10.43 -7.11 -15.35
C HIS A 33 11.93 -7.15 -15.61
N HIS A 34 12.64 -6.02 -15.47
CA HIS A 34 14.02 -5.88 -15.92
C HIS A 34 15.07 -5.66 -14.82
N TYR A 35 14.72 -5.51 -13.55
CA TYR A 35 15.71 -5.23 -12.49
C TYR A 35 16.84 -6.28 -12.40
N LYS A 36 16.55 -7.55 -12.72
CA LYS A 36 17.55 -8.64 -12.77
C LYS A 36 18.47 -8.59 -14.00
N THR A 37 17.99 -8.03 -15.10
CA THR A 37 18.70 -7.93 -16.38
C THR A 37 19.24 -6.53 -16.65
N LEU A 38 19.06 -5.58 -15.72
CA LEU A 38 19.49 -4.19 -15.80
C LEU A 38 21.02 -4.00 -15.96
N ARG A 39 21.82 -5.06 -15.83
CA ARG A 39 23.26 -5.02 -16.16
C ARG A 39 23.52 -4.95 -17.68
N ASN A 40 22.54 -5.33 -18.51
CA ASN A 40 22.59 -5.10 -19.94
C ASN A 40 22.52 -3.58 -20.20
N GLN A 41 23.42 -3.04 -21.02
CA GLN A 41 23.54 -1.60 -21.25
C GLN A 41 22.32 -0.97 -21.92
N GLU A 42 21.70 -1.67 -22.87
CA GLU A 42 20.48 -1.21 -23.54
C GLU A 42 19.31 -1.13 -22.55
N VAL A 43 19.15 -2.17 -21.73
CA VAL A 43 18.13 -2.22 -20.66
C VAL A 43 18.40 -1.14 -19.60
N PHE A 44 19.67 -0.91 -19.26
CA PHE A 44 20.08 0.12 -18.31
C PHE A 44 19.74 1.55 -18.80
N ASP A 45 20.08 1.86 -20.06
CA ASP A 45 19.79 3.16 -20.67
C ASP A 45 18.28 3.37 -20.81
N HIS A 46 17.54 2.33 -21.23
CA HIS A 46 16.08 2.36 -21.33
C HIS A 46 15.41 2.56 -19.95
N GLY A 47 15.95 1.96 -18.89
CA GLY A 47 15.46 2.22 -17.53
C GLY A 47 15.61 3.70 -17.13
N SER A 48 16.70 4.34 -17.54
CA SER A 48 16.91 5.77 -17.31
C SER A 48 15.87 6.61 -18.06
N LEU A 49 15.53 6.24 -19.30
CA LEU A 49 14.46 6.88 -20.08
C LEU A 49 13.07 6.69 -19.47
N HIS A 50 12.72 5.48 -19.04
CA HIS A 50 11.44 5.20 -18.37
C HIS A 50 11.25 6.05 -17.12
N LEU A 51 12.29 6.12 -16.28
CA LEU A 51 12.27 6.94 -15.07
C LEU A 51 12.16 8.44 -15.41
N ALA A 52 12.92 8.92 -16.40
CA ALA A 52 12.86 10.31 -16.84
C ALA A 52 11.46 10.71 -17.33
N PHE A 53 10.85 9.89 -18.21
CA PHE A 53 9.53 10.19 -18.74
C PHE A 53 8.44 10.17 -17.66
N TYR A 54 8.48 9.21 -16.73
CA TYR A 54 7.57 9.19 -15.59
C TYR A 54 7.71 10.45 -14.73
N LEU A 55 8.93 10.81 -14.34
CA LEU A 55 9.17 12.00 -13.52
C LEU A 55 8.77 13.29 -14.23
N ALA A 56 9.03 13.39 -15.54
CA ALA A 56 8.61 14.52 -16.37
C ALA A 56 7.08 14.63 -16.45
N SER A 57 6.40 13.51 -16.72
CA SER A 57 4.94 13.41 -16.76
C SER A 57 4.29 13.84 -15.46
N TRP A 58 4.98 13.70 -14.33
CA TRP A 58 4.52 14.12 -13.00
C TRP A 58 5.14 15.44 -12.50
N GLY A 59 5.75 16.21 -13.40
CA GLY A 59 6.17 17.59 -13.17
C GLY A 59 7.43 17.76 -12.35
N MET A 60 8.35 16.79 -12.36
CA MET A 60 9.63 16.88 -11.64
C MET A 60 10.76 17.55 -12.45
N LEU A 61 10.61 17.65 -13.78
CA LEU A 61 11.55 18.34 -14.68
C LEU A 61 11.02 19.74 -15.03
N ARG A 62 10.76 20.57 -14.02
CA ARG A 62 10.31 21.96 -14.20
C ARG A 62 10.68 22.85 -13.01
N GLY A 63 10.53 24.16 -13.19
CA GLY A 63 10.76 25.15 -12.15
C GLY A 63 12.22 25.12 -11.66
N SER A 64 12.41 25.20 -10.34
CA SER A 64 13.74 25.20 -9.70
C SER A 64 14.34 23.81 -9.47
N SER A 65 13.76 22.75 -10.04
CA SER A 65 14.31 21.40 -9.94
C SER A 65 15.63 21.29 -10.68
N PHE A 66 16.67 20.74 -10.05
CA PHE A 66 17.96 20.50 -10.72
C PHE A 66 17.82 19.57 -11.93
N LEU A 67 16.80 18.71 -11.95
CA LEU A 67 16.53 17.80 -13.07
C LEU A 67 16.16 18.53 -14.36
N LEU A 68 15.66 19.77 -14.29
CA LEU A 68 15.34 20.56 -15.48
C LEU A 68 16.59 20.83 -16.35
N GLN A 69 17.77 20.88 -15.73
CA GLN A 69 19.05 21.19 -16.38
C GLN A 69 19.86 19.92 -16.69
N LYS A 70 19.22 18.76 -16.73
CA LYS A 70 19.87 17.45 -16.92
C LYS A 70 19.11 16.62 -17.94
N ASP A 71 19.84 15.83 -18.71
CA ASP A 71 19.23 14.81 -19.57
C ASP A 71 18.82 13.57 -18.75
N TYR A 72 18.20 12.60 -19.42
CA TYR A 72 17.72 11.38 -18.79
C TYR A 72 18.83 10.52 -18.14
N LYS A 73 20.09 10.69 -18.53
CA LYS A 73 21.23 9.94 -17.98
C LYS A 73 21.60 10.39 -16.58
N VAL A 74 21.05 11.49 -16.07
CA VAL A 74 21.15 11.84 -14.64
C VAL A 74 20.63 10.72 -13.73
N HIS A 75 19.68 9.91 -14.22
CA HIS A 75 19.14 8.79 -13.46
C HIS A 75 20.09 7.60 -13.36
N THR A 76 21.16 7.54 -14.19
CA THR A 76 22.16 6.47 -14.11
C THR A 76 22.79 6.36 -12.71
N TYR A 77 22.88 7.45 -11.95
CA TYR A 77 23.35 7.43 -10.57
C TYR A 77 22.44 6.60 -9.66
N PHE A 78 21.13 6.81 -9.73
CA PHE A 78 20.17 6.03 -8.95
C PHE A 78 20.16 4.56 -9.39
N LEU A 79 20.16 4.31 -10.70
CA LEU A 79 20.12 2.94 -11.23
C LEU A 79 21.37 2.15 -10.79
N LYS A 80 22.57 2.75 -10.86
CA LYS A 80 23.83 2.12 -10.43
C LYS A 80 23.90 1.87 -8.92
N ASN A 81 23.55 2.87 -8.12
CA ASN A 81 23.75 2.80 -6.67
C ASN A 81 22.62 2.06 -5.94
N ILE A 82 21.40 2.07 -6.50
CA ILE A 82 20.20 1.56 -5.83
C ILE A 82 19.63 0.35 -6.55
N VAL A 83 19.27 0.46 -7.82
CA VAL A 83 18.53 -0.62 -8.51
C VAL A 83 19.41 -1.85 -8.76
N LEU A 84 20.69 -1.65 -9.08
CA LEU A 84 21.66 -2.75 -9.22
C LEU A 84 22.10 -3.36 -7.89
N ASN A 85 21.80 -2.74 -6.74
CA ASN A 85 22.16 -3.26 -5.43
C ASN A 85 21.19 -4.37 -5.00
N PRO A 86 21.66 -5.63 -4.83
CA PRO A 86 20.82 -6.76 -4.43
C PRO A 86 20.10 -6.56 -3.09
N ASP A 87 20.66 -5.78 -2.16
CA ASP A 87 20.07 -5.52 -0.85
C ASP A 87 18.69 -4.86 -0.95
N TYR A 88 18.46 -4.14 -2.05
CA TYR A 88 17.20 -3.46 -2.35
C TYR A 88 16.24 -4.27 -3.21
N HIS A 89 16.64 -5.45 -3.70
CA HIS A 89 15.78 -6.29 -4.53
C HIS A 89 14.56 -6.82 -3.78
N LYS A 90 14.63 -6.89 -2.43
CA LYS A 90 13.48 -7.26 -1.60
C LYS A 90 12.26 -6.36 -1.84
N TYR A 91 12.46 -5.09 -2.23
CA TYR A 91 11.38 -4.14 -2.49
C TYR A 91 10.73 -4.29 -3.89
N PHE A 92 11.26 -5.15 -4.76
CA PHE A 92 10.62 -5.55 -6.02
C PHE A 92 9.64 -6.74 -5.85
N THR A 93 9.49 -7.27 -4.63
CA THR A 93 8.69 -8.48 -4.33
C THR A 93 7.28 -8.13 -3.86
N LYS A 94 6.22 -8.95 -4.01
CA LYS A 94 5.55 -9.40 -5.24
C LYS A 94 4.28 -8.56 -5.39
N SER A 95 3.78 -8.42 -6.61
CA SER A 95 2.43 -7.92 -6.87
C SER A 95 1.41 -8.59 -5.94
N ASP A 96 1.44 -9.90 -5.72
CA ASP A 96 0.30 -10.65 -5.17
C ASP A 96 0.09 -10.56 -3.65
N ILE A 97 0.69 -9.56 -3.01
CA ILE A 97 0.55 -9.34 -1.57
C ILE A 97 -0.85 -8.81 -1.27
N ALA A 98 -1.62 -9.62 -0.53
CA ALA A 98 -2.94 -9.23 -0.03
C ALA A 98 -2.82 -8.16 1.07
N TYR A 99 -1.84 -8.28 1.97
CA TYR A 99 -1.64 -7.45 3.16
C TYR A 99 -0.21 -6.95 3.27
N ILE A 100 -0.01 -5.69 3.64
CA ILE A 100 1.32 -5.11 3.85
C ILE A 100 1.83 -5.51 5.25
N ASP A 101 2.97 -6.20 5.31
CA ASP A 101 3.64 -6.60 6.55
C ASP A 101 4.79 -5.63 6.87
N TYR A 102 5.22 -5.58 8.13
CA TYR A 102 6.39 -4.80 8.57
C TYR A 102 7.64 -5.13 7.73
N LYS A 103 7.87 -6.40 7.37
CA LYS A 103 9.00 -6.80 6.53
C LYS A 103 9.03 -6.13 5.14
N ASP A 104 7.88 -5.68 4.64
CA ASP A 104 7.76 -5.01 3.34
C ASP A 104 8.20 -3.54 3.43
N ILE A 105 8.28 -3.00 4.65
CA ILE A 105 8.63 -1.60 4.96
C ILE A 105 10.00 -1.52 5.65
N GLU A 106 10.39 -2.54 6.40
CA GLU A 106 11.61 -2.55 7.22
C GLU A 106 12.87 -2.11 6.44
N GLY A 107 13.51 -1.05 6.92
CA GLY A 107 14.74 -0.51 6.34
C GLY A 107 14.50 0.48 5.20
N ILE A 108 13.27 0.98 5.05
CA ILE A 108 12.93 1.98 4.04
C ILE A 108 13.64 3.31 4.27
N ASP A 109 13.89 3.70 5.52
CA ASP A 109 14.61 4.95 5.82
C ASP A 109 16.03 4.94 5.23
N LYS A 110 16.68 3.78 5.19
CA LYS A 110 17.96 3.60 4.51
C LYS A 110 17.81 3.72 3.00
N LEU A 111 16.80 3.07 2.40
CA LEU A 111 16.53 3.20 0.97
C LEU A 111 16.25 4.66 0.57
N ILE A 112 15.48 5.41 1.37
CA ILE A 112 15.18 6.82 1.17
C ILE A 112 16.47 7.65 1.20
N THR A 113 17.31 7.43 2.23
CA THR A 113 18.57 8.15 2.40
C THR A 113 19.54 7.88 1.25
N ASP A 114 19.70 6.62 0.87
CA ASP A 114 20.58 6.22 -0.22
C ASP A 114 20.07 6.72 -1.57
N THR A 115 18.75 6.75 -1.77
CA THR A 115 18.11 7.31 -2.98
C THR A 115 18.46 8.79 -3.14
N LYS A 116 18.38 9.58 -2.07
CA LYS A 116 18.77 11.00 -2.11
C LYS A 116 20.27 11.15 -2.37
N SER A 117 21.07 10.41 -1.61
CA SER A 117 22.53 10.42 -1.70
C SER A 117 23.03 10.05 -3.09
N ALA A 118 22.34 9.16 -3.81
CA ALA A 118 22.69 8.78 -5.18
C ALA A 118 22.76 9.99 -6.13
N TYR A 119 21.91 11.01 -5.95
CA TYR A 119 22.00 12.24 -6.75
C TYR A 119 22.89 13.29 -6.09
N GLU A 120 22.71 13.52 -4.79
CA GLU A 120 23.42 14.58 -4.06
C GLU A 120 24.96 14.41 -4.07
N ASN A 121 25.43 13.15 -4.05
CA ASN A 121 26.86 12.83 -4.07
C ASN A 121 27.46 12.82 -5.49
N ASN A 122 26.64 12.92 -6.53
CA ASN A 122 27.11 12.80 -7.92
C ASN A 122 26.84 14.05 -8.78
N ILE A 123 26.11 15.03 -8.25
CA ILE A 123 25.78 16.28 -8.94
C ILE A 123 26.35 17.46 -8.15
N HIS A 124 27.46 17.98 -8.65
CA HIS A 124 28.18 19.11 -8.03
C HIS A 124 28.13 20.39 -8.87
N GLU A 125 27.54 20.33 -10.07
CA GLU A 125 27.52 21.44 -11.01
C GLU A 125 26.20 21.48 -11.81
N ILE A 126 25.65 22.69 -12.01
CA ILE A 126 24.53 22.97 -12.89
C ILE A 126 24.89 24.20 -13.71
N ASN A 127 24.86 24.09 -15.05
CA ASN A 127 25.15 25.19 -15.98
C ASN A 127 26.50 25.89 -15.73
N GLY A 128 27.53 25.15 -15.31
CA GLY A 128 28.85 25.70 -14.97
C GLY A 128 29.01 26.17 -13.53
N ASP A 129 27.91 26.30 -12.77
CA ASP A 129 27.95 26.76 -11.39
C ASP A 129 28.08 25.59 -10.41
N LYS A 130 29.06 25.68 -9.50
CA LYS A 130 29.19 24.73 -8.39
C LYS A 130 28.00 24.83 -7.46
N VAL A 131 27.27 23.73 -7.31
CA VAL A 131 26.07 23.66 -6.49
C VAL A 131 26.06 22.40 -5.63
N ARG A 132 25.40 22.50 -4.48
CA ARG A 132 24.99 21.33 -3.71
C ARG A 132 23.50 21.12 -3.94
N VAL A 133 23.15 20.13 -4.75
CA VAL A 133 21.74 19.79 -4.97
C VAL A 133 21.15 19.17 -3.72
N SER A 134 19.84 19.31 -3.56
CA SER A 134 19.07 18.62 -2.53
C SER A 134 17.90 17.88 -3.15
N VAL A 135 17.76 16.60 -2.83
CA VAL A 135 16.65 15.76 -3.27
C VAL A 135 15.52 15.84 -2.24
N THR A 136 14.42 16.47 -2.64
CA THR A 136 13.23 16.60 -1.78
C THR A 136 12.59 15.23 -1.50
N ASN A 137 11.84 15.12 -0.40
CA ASN A 137 11.04 13.93 -0.11
C ASN A 137 10.05 13.61 -1.24
N THR A 138 9.47 14.64 -1.86
CA THR A 138 8.57 14.46 -3.01
C THR A 138 9.29 13.82 -4.19
N LEU A 139 10.49 14.30 -4.56
CA LEU A 139 11.27 13.70 -5.63
C LEU A 139 11.71 12.26 -5.28
N ALA A 140 12.27 12.03 -4.10
CA ALA A 140 12.71 10.71 -3.65
C ALA A 140 11.55 9.70 -3.65
N SER A 141 10.40 10.07 -3.09
CA SER A 141 9.21 9.22 -3.03
C SER A 141 8.67 8.89 -4.42
N LYS A 142 8.69 9.85 -5.38
CA LYS A 142 8.28 9.58 -6.77
C LYS A 142 9.25 8.63 -7.46
N ILE A 143 10.56 8.81 -7.31
CA ILE A 143 11.55 7.86 -7.86
C ILE A 143 11.26 6.44 -7.34
N LEU A 144 11.05 6.28 -6.03
CA LEU A 144 10.77 4.99 -5.41
C LEU A 144 9.42 4.40 -5.83
N LEU A 145 8.36 5.22 -5.93
CA LEU A 145 7.06 4.80 -6.45
C LEU A 145 7.15 4.33 -7.90
N GLY A 146 7.86 5.04 -8.76
CA GLY A 146 8.01 4.70 -10.17
C GLY A 146 8.86 3.45 -10.41
N VAL A 147 9.85 3.21 -9.57
CA VAL A 147 10.79 2.08 -9.75
C VAL A 147 10.33 0.84 -9.01
N PHE A 148 10.13 0.95 -7.69
CA PHE A 148 9.77 -0.19 -6.84
C PHE A 148 8.26 -0.33 -6.64
N GLY A 149 7.53 0.80 -6.62
CA GLY A 149 6.12 0.80 -6.27
C GLY A 149 5.86 0.48 -4.79
N ASN A 150 6.88 0.61 -3.94
CA ASN A 150 6.86 0.23 -2.52
C ASN A 150 6.54 1.39 -1.56
N VAL A 151 6.37 2.61 -2.07
CA VAL A 151 5.98 3.80 -1.31
C VAL A 151 5.08 4.69 -2.17
N PRO A 152 4.15 5.47 -1.60
CA PRO A 152 3.40 6.50 -2.34
C PRO A 152 4.24 7.73 -2.68
N ALA A 153 3.74 8.60 -3.56
CA ALA A 153 4.36 9.90 -3.81
C ALA A 153 3.95 10.90 -2.73
N TYR A 154 4.91 11.32 -1.89
CA TYR A 154 4.70 12.32 -0.83
C TYR A 154 4.71 13.76 -1.39
N ASP A 155 3.83 14.03 -2.36
CA ASP A 155 3.56 15.37 -2.87
C ASP A 155 2.51 16.11 -2.02
N ARG A 156 2.14 17.33 -2.45
CA ARG A 156 1.19 18.18 -1.72
C ARG A 156 -0.17 17.49 -1.57
N TYR A 157 -0.74 16.97 -2.65
CA TYR A 157 -2.08 16.37 -2.61
C TYR A 157 -2.12 15.16 -1.70
N PHE A 158 -1.12 14.28 -1.81
CA PHE A 158 -1.04 13.12 -0.93
C PHE A 158 -0.97 13.54 0.55
N LYS A 159 -0.10 14.50 0.90
CA LYS A 159 0.07 14.97 2.28
C LYS A 159 -1.16 15.70 2.85
N ASP A 160 -1.83 16.50 2.03
CA ASP A 160 -3.04 17.21 2.44
C ASP A 160 -4.15 16.21 2.79
N ALA A 161 -4.28 15.15 1.98
CA ALA A 161 -5.21 14.07 2.26
C ALA A 161 -4.82 13.26 3.51
N LEU A 162 -3.53 12.94 3.71
CA LEU A 162 -3.09 12.28 4.95
C LEU A 162 -3.41 13.11 6.20
N SER A 163 -3.22 14.43 6.11
CA SER A 163 -3.56 15.37 7.18
C SER A 163 -5.05 15.31 7.54
N LEU A 164 -5.93 15.24 6.53
CA LEU A 164 -7.37 15.08 6.75
C LEU A 164 -7.70 13.80 7.54
N PHE A 165 -7.00 12.70 7.26
CA PHE A 165 -7.17 11.40 7.92
C PHE A 165 -6.41 11.29 9.26
N GLY A 166 -5.61 12.29 9.61
CA GLY A 166 -4.77 12.24 10.82
C GLY A 166 -3.69 11.17 10.74
N ILE A 167 -3.23 10.87 9.53
CA ILE A 167 -2.09 9.99 9.25
C ILE A 167 -0.84 10.86 9.15
N ARG A 168 0.30 10.33 9.58
CA ARG A 168 1.60 11.02 9.53
C ARG A 168 1.94 11.47 8.10
N VAL A 169 2.45 12.70 7.95
CA VAL A 169 2.77 13.30 6.64
C VAL A 169 4.27 13.27 6.29
N TYR A 170 5.10 12.79 7.21
CA TYR A 170 6.54 12.68 7.03
C TYR A 170 6.88 11.46 6.18
N PHE A 171 7.86 11.57 5.30
CA PHE A 171 8.27 10.45 4.46
C PHE A 171 9.32 9.62 5.20
N ASP A 172 8.85 8.64 5.97
CA ASP A 172 9.67 7.74 6.77
C ASP A 172 8.94 6.41 7.05
N GLU A 173 9.65 5.47 7.67
CA GLU A 173 9.16 4.14 8.05
C GLU A 173 7.87 4.19 8.87
N ASN A 174 7.78 5.06 9.88
CA ASN A 174 6.59 5.14 10.74
C ASN A 174 5.34 5.59 9.96
N SER A 175 5.49 6.53 9.04
CA SER A 175 4.39 6.96 8.18
C SER A 175 3.93 5.83 7.25
N LEU A 176 4.86 5.07 6.68
CA LEU A 176 4.53 3.91 5.83
C LEU A 176 3.86 2.79 6.64
N MET A 177 4.22 2.62 7.91
CA MET A 177 3.52 1.70 8.82
C MET A 177 2.07 2.13 9.08
N GLU A 178 1.79 3.42 9.27
CA GLU A 178 0.41 3.91 9.40
C GLU A 178 -0.39 3.71 8.10
N LEU A 179 0.24 3.89 6.94
CA LEU A 179 -0.37 3.62 5.64
C LEU A 179 -0.65 2.12 5.45
N ALA A 180 0.25 1.24 5.89
CA ALA A 180 -0.01 -0.20 5.92
C ALA A 180 -1.17 -0.56 6.83
N GLU A 181 -1.27 0.05 8.02
CA GLU A 181 -2.43 -0.13 8.89
C GLU A 181 -3.73 0.35 8.25
N PHE A 182 -3.70 1.46 7.50
CA PHE A 182 -4.84 1.95 6.73
C PHE A 182 -5.24 0.96 5.64
N TYR A 183 -4.28 0.54 4.80
CA TYR A 183 -4.52 -0.41 3.71
C TYR A 183 -5.09 -1.73 4.22
N ASN A 184 -4.44 -2.33 5.21
CA ASN A 184 -4.83 -3.63 5.76
C ASN A 184 -6.22 -3.59 6.41
N ARG A 185 -6.63 -2.45 6.97
CA ARG A 185 -7.99 -2.28 7.52
C ARG A 185 -9.06 -2.33 6.43
N PHE A 186 -8.76 -1.81 5.26
CA PHE A 186 -9.67 -1.72 4.12
C PHE A 186 -9.23 -2.61 2.96
N VAL A 187 -8.54 -3.70 3.28
CA VAL A 187 -7.89 -4.58 2.31
C VAL A 187 -8.88 -5.11 1.27
N ASP A 188 -10.09 -5.45 1.68
CA ASP A 188 -11.11 -5.97 0.76
C ASP A 188 -11.56 -4.93 -0.27
N GLU A 189 -11.67 -3.65 0.11
CA GLU A 189 -11.99 -2.58 -0.85
C GLU A 189 -10.83 -2.37 -1.83
N PHE A 190 -9.58 -2.39 -1.35
CA PHE A 190 -8.40 -2.23 -2.19
C PHE A 190 -8.17 -3.42 -3.13
N GLN A 191 -8.26 -4.65 -2.63
CA GLN A 191 -8.10 -5.87 -3.43
C GLN A 191 -9.28 -6.07 -4.37
N GLY A 192 -10.50 -5.76 -3.93
CA GLY A 192 -11.68 -5.78 -4.80
C GLY A 192 -11.56 -4.81 -5.97
N PHE A 193 -11.00 -3.62 -5.74
CA PHE A 193 -10.63 -2.72 -6.84
C PHE A 193 -9.59 -3.39 -7.73
N ARG A 194 -8.47 -3.82 -7.14
CA ARG A 194 -7.33 -4.39 -7.87
C ARG A 194 -7.70 -5.56 -8.79
N ASP A 195 -8.46 -6.53 -8.31
CA ASP A 195 -8.83 -7.75 -9.05
C ASP A 195 -9.58 -7.41 -10.34
N ASN A 196 -10.38 -6.34 -10.34
CA ASN A 196 -11.14 -5.91 -11.52
C ASN A 196 -10.24 -5.37 -12.65
N PHE A 197 -9.03 -4.89 -12.35
CA PHE A 197 -8.16 -4.22 -13.34
C PHE A 197 -6.90 -5.03 -13.69
N ILE A 198 -6.68 -6.19 -13.07
CA ILE A 198 -5.68 -7.16 -13.53
C ILE A 198 -5.97 -7.58 -14.99
N GLN A 199 -7.25 -7.58 -15.38
CA GLN A 199 -7.71 -7.90 -16.74
C GLN A 199 -7.17 -6.92 -17.80
N ASP A 200 -6.77 -5.71 -17.40
CA ASP A 200 -6.18 -4.69 -18.27
C ASP A 200 -4.65 -4.82 -18.39
N GLY A 201 -4.06 -5.88 -17.81
CA GLY A 201 -2.63 -6.15 -17.84
C GLY A 201 -1.79 -5.29 -16.88
N VAL A 202 -2.43 -4.57 -15.95
CA VAL A 202 -1.77 -3.67 -15.00
C VAL A 202 -1.83 -4.25 -13.58
N HIS A 203 -0.66 -4.41 -12.95
CA HIS A 203 -0.56 -4.85 -11.57
C HIS A 203 -0.24 -3.68 -10.64
N TYR A 204 -1.26 -3.04 -10.09
CA TYR A 204 -1.08 -2.02 -9.05
C TYR A 204 -0.58 -2.65 -7.74
N THR A 205 0.50 -2.09 -7.18
CA THR A 205 0.98 -2.46 -5.84
C THR A 205 0.08 -1.87 -4.76
N PRO A 206 0.07 -2.43 -3.53
CA PRO A 206 -0.66 -1.84 -2.40
C PRO A 206 -0.37 -0.35 -2.19
N MET A 207 0.91 0.03 -2.23
CA MET A 207 1.31 1.43 -2.04
C MET A 207 0.92 2.33 -3.22
N LYS A 208 0.82 1.79 -4.44
CA LYS A 208 0.26 2.54 -5.57
C LYS A 208 -1.25 2.75 -5.43
N LEU A 209 -2.00 1.79 -4.89
CA LEU A 209 -3.43 1.97 -4.62
C LEU A 209 -3.67 3.04 -3.54
N ILE A 210 -2.85 3.03 -2.49
CA ILE A 210 -2.84 4.07 -1.45
C ILE A 210 -2.53 5.44 -2.06
N ASP A 211 -1.50 5.51 -2.92
CA ASP A 211 -1.14 6.71 -3.67
C ASP A 211 -2.32 7.24 -4.48
N MET A 212 -2.96 6.41 -5.30
CA MET A 212 -4.13 6.79 -6.10
C MET A 212 -5.28 7.31 -5.23
N TYR A 213 -5.58 6.63 -4.13
CA TYR A 213 -6.66 7.01 -3.22
C TYR A 213 -6.43 8.40 -2.60
N PHE A 214 -5.31 8.59 -1.90
CA PHE A 214 -5.06 9.84 -1.19
C PHE A 214 -4.71 10.98 -2.14
N TRP A 215 -4.02 10.71 -3.26
CA TRP A 215 -3.79 11.74 -4.27
C TRP A 215 -5.11 12.26 -4.86
N GLN A 216 -6.06 11.38 -5.17
CA GLN A 216 -7.36 11.79 -5.70
C GLN A 216 -8.15 12.64 -4.70
N ILE A 217 -8.07 12.32 -3.40
CA ILE A 217 -8.66 13.15 -2.34
C ILE A 217 -8.00 14.53 -2.30
N GLY A 218 -6.67 14.59 -2.30
CA GLY A 218 -5.96 15.86 -2.30
C GLY A 218 -6.25 16.72 -3.54
N TYR A 219 -6.38 16.09 -4.71
CA TYR A 219 -6.84 16.75 -5.93
C TYR A 219 -8.25 17.33 -5.75
N MET A 220 -9.18 16.56 -5.19
CA MET A 220 -10.56 17.02 -4.94
C MET A 220 -10.60 18.17 -3.94
N MET A 221 -9.75 18.15 -2.91
CA MET A 221 -9.61 19.24 -1.93
C MET A 221 -9.14 20.54 -2.59
N ASP A 222 -8.19 20.48 -3.52
CA ASP A 222 -7.72 21.65 -4.29
C ASP A 222 -8.80 22.19 -5.26
N HIS A 223 -9.80 21.37 -5.58
CA HIS A 223 -10.92 21.70 -6.47
C HIS A 223 -12.28 21.60 -5.75
N ALA A 224 -12.34 22.06 -4.49
CA ALA A 224 -13.45 21.76 -3.58
C ALA A 224 -14.84 22.14 -4.10
N GLU A 225 -14.96 23.21 -4.88
CA GLU A 225 -16.24 23.63 -5.46
C GLU A 225 -16.87 22.57 -6.39
N MET A 226 -16.03 21.79 -7.08
CA MET A 226 -16.49 20.74 -8.00
C MET A 226 -16.89 19.45 -7.26
N PHE A 227 -16.34 19.22 -6.07
CA PHE A 227 -16.44 17.94 -5.35
C PHE A 227 -17.06 18.09 -3.97
N LYS A 228 -17.91 19.10 -3.78
CA LYS A 228 -18.41 19.52 -2.48
C LYS A 228 -19.11 18.39 -1.71
N ASP A 229 -19.92 17.59 -2.38
CA ASP A 229 -20.67 16.52 -1.73
C ASP A 229 -19.79 15.30 -1.45
N GLU A 230 -18.92 14.92 -2.37
CA GLU A 230 -17.94 13.86 -2.10
C GLU A 230 -16.99 14.24 -0.96
N LEU A 231 -16.53 15.49 -0.90
CA LEU A 231 -15.66 15.96 0.18
C LEU A 231 -16.35 15.95 1.54
N LYS A 232 -17.68 16.16 1.62
CA LYS A 232 -18.43 15.97 2.88
C LYS A 232 -18.36 14.51 3.33
N GLU A 233 -18.60 13.56 2.44
CA GLU A 233 -18.55 12.13 2.77
C GLU A 233 -17.13 11.67 3.11
N ILE A 234 -16.12 12.12 2.35
CA ILE A 234 -14.71 11.85 2.65
C ILE A 234 -14.35 12.42 4.03
N THR A 235 -14.81 13.63 4.36
CA THR A 235 -14.55 14.24 5.67
C THR A 235 -15.17 13.44 6.81
N ARG A 236 -16.42 12.97 6.64
CA ARG A 236 -17.08 12.09 7.62
C ARG A 236 -16.33 10.76 7.78
N PHE A 237 -15.95 10.13 6.67
CA PHE A 237 -15.16 8.90 6.69
C PHE A 237 -13.82 9.08 7.40
N ALA A 238 -13.10 10.18 7.10
CA ALA A 238 -11.85 10.52 7.77
C ALA A 238 -12.04 10.78 9.28
N GLN A 239 -13.13 11.44 9.68
CA GLN A 239 -13.47 11.65 11.09
C GLN A 239 -13.75 10.32 11.82
N GLN A 240 -14.50 9.41 11.20
CA GLN A 240 -14.76 8.07 11.73
C GLN A 240 -13.48 7.24 11.84
N TYR A 241 -12.61 7.28 10.81
CA TYR A 241 -11.32 6.61 10.85
C TYR A 241 -10.46 7.13 12.03
N LYS A 242 -10.38 8.46 12.20
CA LYS A 242 -9.65 9.09 13.31
C LYS A 242 -10.20 8.68 14.68
N SER A 243 -11.52 8.63 14.85
CA SER A 243 -12.13 8.28 16.15
C SER A 243 -11.81 6.84 16.54
N ILE A 244 -11.92 5.90 15.60
CA ILE A 244 -11.58 4.49 15.82
C ILE A 244 -10.09 4.34 16.12
N ASN A 245 -9.23 5.05 15.38
CA ASN A 245 -7.79 4.96 15.59
C ASN A 245 -7.37 5.54 16.95
N ARG A 246 -7.95 6.67 17.37
CA ARG A 246 -7.76 7.23 18.72
C ARG A 246 -8.21 6.26 19.80
N GLN A 247 -9.37 5.61 19.66
CA GLN A 247 -9.82 4.60 20.62
C GLN A 247 -8.87 3.38 20.69
N LYS A 248 -8.29 2.96 19.57
CA LYS A 248 -7.28 1.89 19.52
C LYS A 248 -5.99 2.30 20.23
N ILE A 249 -5.53 3.54 20.03
CA ILE A 249 -4.35 4.11 20.70
C ILE A 249 -4.61 4.21 22.21
N VAL A 250 -5.78 4.72 22.62
CA VAL A 250 -6.16 4.81 24.03
C VAL A 250 -6.22 3.42 24.67
N LYS A 251 -6.88 2.44 24.05
CA LYS A 251 -6.90 1.04 24.53
C LYS A 251 -5.50 0.41 24.57
N LYS A 252 -4.64 0.64 23.57
CA LYS A 252 -3.24 0.19 23.57
C LYS A 252 -2.42 0.89 24.66
N SER A 253 -2.69 2.17 24.97
CA SER A 253 -1.99 2.93 26.03
C SER A 253 -2.40 2.48 27.44
N ILE A 254 -3.69 2.17 27.64
CA ILE A 254 -4.22 1.60 28.89
C ILE A 254 -3.70 0.16 29.10
N GLN A 255 -3.51 -0.60 28.01
CA GLN A 255 -2.84 -1.90 28.07
C GLN A 255 -1.30 -1.79 28.25
N LYS A 256 -0.66 -0.71 27.78
CA LYS A 256 0.80 -0.47 27.92
C LYS A 256 1.22 -0.11 29.35
N THR A 257 0.33 0.38 30.20
CA THR A 257 0.58 0.52 31.64
C THR A 257 0.59 -0.82 32.39
N SER A 258 0.27 -1.92 31.72
CA SER A 258 0.47 -3.28 32.21
C SER A 258 1.32 -4.07 31.20
N ASN A 259 2.64 -4.01 31.39
CA ASN A 259 3.68 -4.81 30.73
C ASN A 259 4.09 -4.41 29.29
N ASN A 260 5.38 -4.12 29.14
CA ASN A 260 6.15 -4.12 27.90
C ASN A 260 7.30 -5.15 28.09
N PRO A 261 7.92 -5.77 27.04
CA PRO A 261 7.97 -5.36 25.64
C PRO A 261 7.67 -6.45 24.57
N LEU A 262 7.41 -5.99 23.33
CA LEU A 262 7.49 -6.68 22.01
C LEU A 262 6.57 -7.90 21.78
N LYS A 263 5.57 -7.80 20.88
CA LYS A 263 4.75 -8.96 20.47
C LYS A 263 4.79 -9.21 18.95
N GLN A 264 5.38 -10.36 18.62
CA GLN A 264 5.09 -11.19 17.44
C GLN A 264 3.58 -11.24 17.15
N VAL A 265 3.21 -11.23 15.87
CA VAL A 265 1.83 -11.50 15.41
C VAL A 265 1.37 -12.85 15.98
N GLY A 266 0.29 -12.84 16.76
CA GLY A 266 -0.16 -14.03 17.49
C GLY A 266 -0.86 -15.04 16.59
N LEU A 267 -0.75 -16.32 16.93
CA LEU A 267 -1.39 -17.42 16.19
C LEU A 267 -2.91 -17.21 15.96
N THR A 268 -3.62 -16.63 16.93
CA THR A 268 -5.05 -16.34 16.80
C THR A 268 -5.34 -15.32 15.69
N ASP A 269 -4.45 -14.35 15.46
CA ASP A 269 -4.61 -13.36 14.38
C ASP A 269 -4.40 -14.01 13.01
N LEU A 270 -3.44 -14.93 12.89
CA LEU A 270 -3.25 -15.73 11.68
C LEU A 270 -4.51 -16.56 11.35
N ILE A 271 -5.15 -17.14 12.35
CA ILE A 271 -6.38 -17.94 12.16
C ILE A 271 -7.56 -17.04 11.75
N ARG A 272 -7.69 -15.84 12.33
CA ARG A 272 -8.73 -14.88 11.92
C ARG A 272 -8.57 -14.46 10.46
N ASN A 273 -7.35 -14.16 10.03
CA ASN A 273 -7.07 -13.77 8.65
C ASN A 273 -7.43 -14.90 7.66
N TYR A 274 -7.13 -16.14 8.03
CA TYR A 274 -7.49 -17.31 7.24
C TYR A 274 -9.01 -17.45 7.07
N ILE A 275 -9.76 -17.36 8.17
CA ILE A 275 -11.22 -17.45 8.14
C ILE A 275 -11.82 -16.30 7.33
N PHE A 276 -11.31 -15.08 7.53
CA PHE A 276 -11.76 -13.90 6.81
C PHE A 276 -11.61 -14.06 5.29
N HIS A 277 -10.47 -14.55 4.83
CA HIS A 277 -10.24 -14.84 3.41
C HIS A 277 -11.27 -15.82 2.83
N LYS A 278 -11.58 -16.92 3.55
CA LYS A 278 -12.62 -17.87 3.10
C LYS A 278 -13.99 -17.19 2.96
N LEU A 279 -14.38 -16.36 3.92
CA LEU A 279 -15.65 -15.65 3.89
C LEU A 279 -15.74 -14.67 2.70
N SER A 280 -14.64 -13.95 2.42
CA SER A 280 -14.59 -13.00 1.31
C SER A 280 -14.66 -13.67 -0.07
N VAL A 281 -14.11 -14.88 -0.24
CA VAL A 281 -14.25 -15.66 -1.49
C VAL A 281 -15.72 -16.05 -1.72
N GLU A 282 -16.35 -16.64 -0.72
CA GLU A 282 -17.72 -17.15 -0.79
C GLU A 282 -18.75 -16.01 -0.97
N LYS A 283 -18.45 -14.83 -0.41
CA LYS A 283 -19.25 -13.61 -0.62
C LYS A 283 -19.19 -13.13 -2.06
N ARG A 284 -18.02 -13.20 -2.71
CA ARG A 284 -17.86 -12.84 -4.13
C ARG A 284 -18.58 -13.80 -5.08
N GLU A 285 -18.69 -15.08 -4.69
CA GLU A 285 -19.50 -16.07 -5.41
C GLU A 285 -21.02 -15.88 -5.20
N GLY A 286 -21.43 -14.84 -4.45
CA GLY A 286 -22.83 -14.46 -4.28
C GLY A 286 -23.58 -15.30 -3.25
N LYS A 287 -22.89 -16.12 -2.44
CA LYS A 287 -23.53 -16.92 -1.40
C LYS A 287 -24.08 -16.03 -0.27
N ASP A 288 -25.22 -16.44 0.27
CA ASP A 288 -25.89 -15.71 1.36
C ASP A 288 -25.21 -15.94 2.71
N PHE A 289 -24.61 -17.12 2.89
CA PHE A 289 -23.92 -17.52 4.12
C PHE A 289 -22.82 -18.54 3.83
N LEU A 290 -21.90 -18.70 4.78
CA LEU A 290 -20.92 -19.78 4.81
C LEU A 290 -20.90 -20.43 6.20
N ASP A 291 -20.95 -21.76 6.22
CA ASP A 291 -20.78 -22.55 7.44
C ASP A 291 -19.35 -23.06 7.53
N LEU A 292 -18.64 -22.69 8.59
CA LEU A 292 -17.28 -23.15 8.84
C LEU A 292 -17.24 -24.05 10.07
N ARG A 293 -16.55 -25.18 9.93
CA ARG A 293 -16.26 -26.10 11.02
C ARG A 293 -14.84 -25.89 11.54
N SER A 294 -14.68 -25.83 12.86
CA SER A 294 -13.39 -25.62 13.53
C SER A 294 -12.35 -26.68 13.20
N GLY A 295 -12.75 -27.95 13.08
CA GLY A 295 -11.88 -29.06 12.72
C GLY A 295 -11.29 -28.93 11.31
N ASP A 296 -12.06 -28.39 10.37
CA ASP A 296 -11.61 -28.21 8.98
C ASP A 296 -10.58 -27.09 8.91
N ILE A 297 -10.84 -25.95 9.56
CA ILE A 297 -9.87 -24.84 9.67
C ILE A 297 -8.58 -25.33 10.34
N HIS A 298 -8.68 -26.09 11.43
CA HIS A 298 -7.52 -26.63 12.13
C HIS A 298 -6.67 -27.55 11.23
N LYS A 299 -7.32 -28.38 10.40
CA LYS A 299 -6.65 -29.28 9.46
C LYS A 299 -6.02 -28.52 8.29
N GLU A 300 -6.76 -27.61 7.66
CA GLU A 300 -6.32 -26.86 6.48
C GLU A 300 -5.15 -25.92 6.80
N MET A 301 -5.11 -25.36 8.00
CA MET A 301 -4.00 -24.53 8.47
C MET A 301 -2.81 -25.34 9.02
N GLY A 302 -2.88 -26.68 9.00
CA GLY A 302 -1.80 -27.55 9.50
C GLY A 302 -1.51 -27.37 10.99
N LEU A 303 -2.51 -27.01 11.80
CA LEU A 303 -2.33 -26.74 13.22
C LEU A 303 -2.25 -28.05 14.02
N MET A 304 -1.45 -28.05 15.10
CA MET A 304 -1.33 -29.18 16.02
C MET A 304 -1.60 -28.72 17.46
N ASN A 305 -2.55 -29.36 18.16
CA ASN A 305 -2.91 -29.05 19.55
C ASN A 305 -3.28 -27.57 19.78
N ARG A 306 -4.06 -26.97 18.88
CA ARG A 306 -4.46 -25.54 18.93
C ARG A 306 -5.97 -25.31 18.72
N MET A 307 -6.80 -26.31 19.00
CA MET A 307 -8.26 -26.20 18.84
C MET A 307 -8.89 -25.01 19.57
N PRO A 308 -8.50 -24.67 20.82
CA PRO A 308 -9.05 -23.50 21.49
C PRO A 308 -8.77 -22.18 20.75
N ALA A 309 -7.59 -22.05 20.14
CA ALA A 309 -7.24 -20.85 19.37
C ALA A 309 -8.14 -20.71 18.12
N VAL A 310 -8.46 -21.82 17.46
CA VAL A 310 -9.36 -21.85 16.31
C VAL A 310 -10.78 -21.49 16.72
N CYS A 311 -11.32 -22.15 17.76
CA CYS A 311 -12.68 -21.89 18.24
C CYS A 311 -12.86 -20.44 18.70
N ASN A 312 -11.87 -19.88 19.40
CA ASN A 312 -11.85 -18.47 19.79
C ASN A 312 -11.75 -17.51 18.60
N ALA A 313 -10.92 -17.85 17.60
CA ALA A 313 -10.80 -17.04 16.39
C ALA A 313 -12.15 -16.96 15.65
N MET A 314 -12.85 -18.09 15.48
CA MET A 314 -14.14 -18.14 14.78
C MET A 314 -15.21 -17.22 15.39
N ILE A 315 -15.29 -17.13 16.71
CA ILE A 315 -16.31 -16.29 17.38
C ILE A 315 -15.89 -14.82 17.56
N SER A 316 -14.64 -14.47 17.22
CA SER A 316 -14.11 -13.11 17.44
C SER A 316 -13.95 -12.30 16.15
N ILE A 317 -14.54 -12.76 15.04
CA ILE A 317 -14.58 -12.04 13.76
C ILE A 317 -15.78 -11.09 13.79
N GLY A 318 -15.54 -9.87 14.29
CA GLY A 318 -16.61 -8.89 14.58
C GLY A 318 -17.21 -8.16 13.37
N VAL A 319 -16.82 -8.51 12.16
CA VAL A 319 -17.24 -7.87 10.90
C VAL A 319 -18.38 -8.61 10.19
N TYR A 320 -18.66 -9.86 10.59
CA TYR A 320 -19.76 -10.65 10.05
C TYR A 320 -20.76 -10.97 11.16
N ARG A 321 -22.05 -10.88 10.83
CA ARG A 321 -23.09 -11.47 11.69
C ARG A 321 -22.86 -12.98 11.69
N LEU A 322 -22.78 -13.57 12.88
CA LEU A 322 -22.54 -15.00 13.04
C LEU A 322 -23.62 -15.68 13.85
N LYS A 323 -23.82 -16.98 13.60
CA LYS A 323 -24.68 -17.87 14.39
C LYS A 323 -23.95 -19.18 14.62
N ILE A 324 -23.85 -19.60 15.88
CA ILE A 324 -23.30 -20.92 16.22
C ILE A 324 -24.37 -21.96 15.91
N LEU A 325 -24.08 -22.88 14.99
CA LEU A 325 -25.00 -23.94 14.58
C LEU A 325 -24.85 -25.20 15.43
N SER A 326 -23.62 -25.50 15.83
CA SER A 326 -23.29 -26.64 16.69
C SER A 326 -22.07 -26.31 17.53
N ASP A 327 -22.11 -26.66 18.81
CA ASP A 327 -21.01 -26.48 19.74
C ASP A 327 -21.07 -27.51 20.88
N THR A 328 -19.94 -27.77 21.51
CA THR A 328 -19.88 -28.56 22.74
C THR A 328 -20.05 -27.63 23.95
N PRO A 329 -20.42 -28.16 25.14
CA PRO A 329 -20.51 -27.34 26.36
C PRO A 329 -19.22 -26.58 26.71
N SER A 330 -18.06 -27.12 26.32
CA SER A 330 -16.76 -26.47 26.48
C SER A 330 -16.50 -25.32 25.50
N GLY A 331 -17.22 -25.24 24.39
CA GLY A 331 -17.00 -24.25 23.32
C GLY A 331 -15.73 -24.47 22.48
N MET A 332 -14.95 -25.53 22.77
CA MET A 332 -13.59 -25.78 22.26
C MET A 332 -13.46 -27.14 21.58
N SER A 333 -14.36 -27.46 20.65
CA SER A 333 -14.38 -28.74 19.93
C SER A 333 -14.05 -28.56 18.45
N SER A 334 -13.48 -29.61 17.83
CA SER A 334 -13.31 -29.75 16.37
C SER A 334 -14.63 -29.90 15.59
N THR A 335 -15.74 -30.09 16.31
CA THR A 335 -17.09 -30.19 15.74
C THR A 335 -17.86 -28.89 15.79
N LYS A 336 -17.29 -27.80 16.32
CA LYS A 336 -17.95 -26.50 16.38
C LYS A 336 -18.20 -25.98 14.97
N VAL A 337 -19.44 -25.60 14.67
CA VAL A 337 -19.86 -25.04 13.38
C VAL A 337 -20.42 -23.64 13.60
N VAL A 338 -19.85 -22.66 12.88
CA VAL A 338 -20.28 -21.27 12.90
C VAL A 338 -20.73 -20.88 11.51
N ARG A 339 -21.97 -20.42 11.40
CA ARG A 339 -22.52 -19.76 10.21
C ARG A 339 -22.14 -18.30 10.24
N TYR A 340 -21.63 -17.81 9.12
CA TYR A 340 -21.41 -16.39 8.86
C TYR A 340 -22.37 -15.95 7.77
N TYR A 341 -23.15 -14.90 8.02
CA TYR A 341 -24.01 -14.29 7.01
C TYR A 341 -23.17 -13.33 6.16
N LEU A 342 -23.22 -13.51 4.84
CA LEU A 342 -22.36 -12.80 3.89
C LEU A 342 -23.08 -11.64 3.18
N LYS A 343 -24.42 -11.64 3.22
CA LYS A 343 -25.29 -10.51 2.88
C LYS A 343 -25.82 -9.86 4.16
N GLU A 344 -26.05 -8.55 4.12
CA GLU A 344 -26.54 -7.76 5.26
C GLU A 344 -27.95 -8.17 5.71
#